data_AF-A0A542EH86-F1
#
_entry.id   AF-A0A542EH86-F1
#
_cell.length_a   1.000
_cell.length_b   1.000
_cell.length_c   1.000
_cell.angle_alpha   90.00
_cell.angle_beta   90.00
_cell.angle_gamma   90.00
#
_symmetry.space_group_name_H-M   'P 1'
#
loop_
_entity.id
_entity.type
_entity.pdbx_description
1 polymer ?
#
loop_
_entity_poly.entity_id
_entity_poly.type
_entity_poly.pdbx_seq_one_letter_code
_entity_poly.pdbx_strand_id
1 'polypeptide(L)'
;MDPDNPQEDKEAQMDTAHTAGDSPVAWSGDASGRGWSSLPDLAERVNRLFETSLTVDPGTGRVRHHSNDDVSSALVLKGIRCSPSNLSLIRSGRRDNPTAALIAGLAEFFQVTPMYFFDPVVATQVEAYLDLRNENLIAQARATRAV
;
A
#
# COMPACT_ATOMS: atom_id res chain seq x y z
N MET A 1 -1.12 66.64 -14.92
CA MET A 1 -2.44 66.76 -14.29
C MET A 1 -3.18 65.45 -14.54
N ASP A 2 -3.14 64.52 -13.58
CA ASP A 2 -4.36 63.82 -13.16
C ASP A 2 -5.23 64.83 -12.35
N PRO A 3 -6.50 64.58 -11.96
CA PRO A 3 -7.42 63.48 -12.25
C PRO A 3 -8.87 63.93 -12.60
N ASP A 4 -9.68 63.08 -13.22
CA ASP A 4 -11.15 63.13 -13.09
C ASP A 4 -11.60 61.70 -12.74
N ASN A 5 -11.49 61.39 -11.46
CA ASN A 5 -12.03 60.16 -10.86
C ASN A 5 -13.06 60.60 -9.82
N PRO A 6 -14.36 60.66 -10.17
CA PRO A 6 -15.40 60.90 -9.20
C PRO A 6 -15.60 59.64 -8.36
N GLN A 7 -15.22 59.74 -7.09
CA GLN A 7 -15.66 58.87 -6.02
C GLN A 7 -17.18 58.96 -5.86
N GLU A 8 -17.86 57.83 -5.68
CA GLU A 8 -18.94 57.75 -4.69
C GLU A 8 -18.87 56.42 -3.94
N ASP A 9 -18.73 56.59 -2.63
CA ASP A 9 -18.59 55.60 -1.58
C ASP A 9 -19.92 54.91 -1.30
N LYS A 10 -19.92 53.58 -1.08
CA LYS A 10 -20.90 52.89 -0.23
C LYS A 10 -20.26 51.74 0.55
N GLU A 11 -19.87 52.07 1.79
CA GLU A 11 -20.19 51.37 3.04
C GLU A 11 -20.31 49.83 3.05
N ALA A 12 -19.34 49.22 3.74
CA ALA A 12 -19.50 48.30 4.89
C ALA A 12 -20.60 47.22 4.89
N GLN A 13 -20.18 45.95 4.81
CA GLN A 13 -20.48 44.81 5.72
C GLN A 13 -20.08 43.51 5.00
N MET A 14 -19.06 42.80 5.47
CA MET A 14 -19.17 41.68 6.42
C MET A 14 -20.13 40.57 5.97
N ASP A 15 -19.53 39.39 5.81
CA ASP A 15 -20.11 38.04 5.82
C ASP A 15 -21.21 37.72 4.82
N THR A 16 -20.92 36.81 3.89
CA THR A 16 -21.68 35.55 3.77
C THR A 16 -21.01 34.57 2.79
N ALA A 17 -20.53 33.47 3.37
CA ALA A 17 -20.47 32.11 2.85
C ALA A 17 -20.55 31.87 1.32
N HIS A 18 -19.44 31.40 0.74
CA HIS A 18 -19.49 30.44 -0.36
C HIS A 18 -19.02 29.08 0.16
N THR A 19 -19.90 28.40 0.91
CA THR A 19 -19.74 26.99 1.25
C THR A 19 -20.05 26.18 -0.01
N ALA A 20 -19.00 25.84 -0.76
CA ALA A 20 -19.07 24.74 -1.70
C ALA A 20 -19.27 23.46 -0.88
N GLY A 21 -20.44 22.84 -1.03
CA GLY A 21 -20.74 21.53 -0.48
C GLY A 21 -19.92 20.47 -1.19
N ASP A 22 -18.85 20.03 -0.54
CA ASP A 22 -18.35 18.67 -0.67
C ASP A 22 -18.30 18.13 0.75
N SER A 23 -19.38 17.43 1.12
CA SER A 23 -19.50 16.85 2.46
C SER A 23 -18.48 15.72 2.59
N PRO A 24 -17.45 15.83 3.48
CA PRO A 24 -16.76 14.63 3.89
C PRO A 24 -17.76 13.80 4.70
N VAL A 25 -18.00 12.57 4.27
CA VAL A 25 -18.62 11.54 5.12
C VAL A 25 -17.75 11.41 6.36
N ALA A 26 -18.13 12.11 7.43
CA ALA A 26 -17.51 12.02 8.72
C ALA A 26 -17.90 10.67 9.34
N TRP A 27 -17.03 9.68 9.16
CA TRP A 27 -17.05 8.47 9.98
C TRP A 27 -16.82 8.88 11.43
N SER A 28 -17.88 8.80 12.24
CA SER A 28 -17.79 8.94 13.69
C SER A 28 -17.18 7.67 14.27
N GLY A 29 -15.86 7.70 14.48
CA GLY A 29 -15.10 6.75 15.27
C GLY A 29 -14.10 7.52 16.13
N ASP A 30 -14.29 7.44 17.44
CA ASP A 30 -13.35 7.78 18.51
C ASP A 30 -11.94 8.24 18.11
N ALA A 31 -11.71 9.55 18.22
CA ALA A 31 -10.40 10.17 18.09
C ALA A 31 -9.48 9.86 19.29
N SER A 32 -9.07 8.60 19.43
CA SER A 32 -7.93 8.18 20.25
C SER A 32 -6.69 8.11 19.36
N GLY A 33 -6.18 9.27 18.90
CA GLY A 33 -4.77 9.49 18.53
C GLY A 33 -4.04 8.56 17.54
N ARG A 34 -4.68 7.56 16.92
CA ARG A 34 -4.09 6.69 15.89
C ARG A 34 -4.59 7.15 14.53
N GLY A 35 -4.14 8.32 14.13
CA GLY A 35 -4.32 8.80 12.77
C GLY A 35 -3.71 7.80 11.78
N TRP A 36 -4.50 7.45 10.77
CA TRP A 36 -4.22 6.89 9.44
C TRP A 36 -2.89 7.26 8.74
N SER A 37 -1.99 7.99 9.41
CA SER A 37 -0.65 8.39 8.97
C SER A 37 0.46 7.38 9.27
N SER A 38 0.21 6.39 10.13
CA SER A 38 1.12 5.27 10.40
C SER A 38 0.29 4.00 10.30
N LEU A 39 0.57 3.15 9.30
CA LEU A 39 -0.02 1.83 9.21
C LEU A 39 0.55 1.00 10.36
N PRO A 40 -0.24 0.71 11.42
CA PRO A 40 0.24 -0.15 12.48
C PRO A 40 0.62 -1.48 11.85
N ASP A 41 1.79 -1.98 12.20
CA ASP A 41 2.23 -3.33 11.81
C ASP A 41 2.44 -3.49 10.29
N LEU A 42 2.61 -2.40 9.51
CA LEU A 42 2.96 -2.48 8.09
C LEU A 42 4.21 -3.34 7.88
N ALA A 43 5.25 -3.08 8.66
CA ALA A 43 6.50 -3.83 8.60
C ALA A 43 6.25 -5.32 8.86
N GLU A 44 5.43 -5.65 9.85
CA GLU A 44 5.03 -7.02 10.17
C GLU A 44 4.26 -7.65 9.02
N ARG A 45 3.19 -7.01 8.52
CA ARG A 45 2.40 -7.48 7.38
C ARG A 45 3.24 -7.70 6.12
N VAL A 46 4.17 -6.80 5.82
CA VAL A 46 5.11 -6.99 4.71
C VAL A 46 6.00 -8.20 4.98
N ASN A 47 6.59 -8.33 6.17
CA ASN A 47 7.38 -9.51 6.52
C ASN A 47 6.59 -10.81 6.40
N ARG A 48 5.32 -10.83 6.84
CA ARG A 48 4.41 -11.97 6.68
C ARG A 48 4.21 -12.33 5.21
N LEU A 49 4.04 -11.38 4.31
CA LEU A 49 3.96 -11.68 2.87
C LEU A 49 5.26 -12.29 2.32
N PHE A 50 6.42 -11.82 2.77
CA PHE A 50 7.71 -12.41 2.39
C PHE A 50 7.91 -13.82 2.94
N GLU A 51 7.44 -14.08 4.16
CA GLU A 51 7.51 -15.40 4.83
C GLU A 51 6.50 -16.39 4.27
N THR A 52 5.29 -15.94 3.91
CA THR A 52 4.23 -16.82 3.45
C THR A 52 4.31 -17.03 1.95
N SER A 53 4.56 -15.99 1.13
CA SER A 53 4.46 -16.15 -0.33
C SER A 53 5.62 -16.98 -0.90
N LEU A 54 5.26 -18.12 -1.49
CA LEU A 54 6.18 -19.01 -2.19
C LEU A 54 6.15 -18.79 -3.70
N THR A 55 7.30 -18.99 -4.34
CA THR A 55 7.46 -18.97 -5.79
C THR A 55 8.33 -20.13 -6.26
N VAL A 56 8.22 -20.48 -7.54
CA VAL A 56 9.08 -21.47 -8.18
C VAL A 56 10.29 -20.75 -8.79
N ASP A 57 11.48 -21.21 -8.44
CA ASP A 57 12.71 -20.73 -9.00
C ASP A 57 12.83 -21.15 -10.48
N PRO A 58 12.96 -20.20 -11.43
CA PRO A 58 12.97 -20.53 -12.84
C PRO A 58 14.24 -21.28 -13.29
N GLY A 59 15.34 -21.19 -12.54
CA GLY A 59 16.59 -21.87 -12.88
C GLY A 59 16.70 -23.28 -12.27
N THR A 60 16.16 -23.49 -11.08
CA THR A 60 16.29 -24.74 -10.33
C THR A 60 14.99 -25.54 -10.21
N GLY A 61 13.84 -24.93 -10.53
CA GLY A 61 12.51 -25.51 -10.36
C GLY A 61 12.10 -25.71 -8.89
N ARG A 62 12.87 -25.18 -7.94
CA ARG A 62 12.62 -25.35 -6.51
C ARG A 62 11.69 -24.27 -5.99
N VAL A 63 10.82 -24.64 -5.06
CA VAL A 63 10.00 -23.67 -4.34
C VAL A 63 10.88 -22.89 -3.35
N ARG A 64 10.82 -21.56 -3.39
CA ARG A 64 11.54 -20.65 -2.50
C ARG A 64 10.66 -19.44 -2.12
N HIS A 65 11.06 -18.70 -1.09
CA HIS A 65 10.47 -17.41 -0.76
C HIS A 65 10.96 -16.31 -1.71
N HIS A 66 10.18 -15.23 -1.83
CA HIS A 66 10.62 -14.05 -2.57
C HIS A 66 11.75 -13.33 -1.84
N SER A 67 12.75 -12.86 -2.58
CA SER A 67 13.82 -11.99 -2.06
C SER A 67 13.50 -10.51 -2.28
N ASN A 68 14.16 -9.60 -1.54
CA ASN A 68 14.00 -8.16 -1.76
C ASN A 68 14.40 -7.76 -3.19
N ASP A 69 15.40 -8.43 -3.77
CA ASP A 69 15.82 -8.23 -5.16
C ASP A 69 14.75 -8.65 -6.17
N ASP A 70 14.10 -9.80 -5.94
CA ASP A 70 12.98 -10.26 -6.79
C ASP A 70 11.85 -9.23 -6.82
N VAL A 71 11.42 -8.78 -5.63
CA VAL A 71 10.30 -7.82 -5.50
C VAL A 71 10.67 -6.46 -6.08
N SER A 72 11.83 -5.92 -5.72
CA SER A 72 12.26 -4.61 -6.22
C SER A 72 12.43 -4.61 -7.74
N SER A 73 13.02 -5.66 -8.32
CA SER A 73 13.16 -5.79 -9.77
C SER A 73 11.81 -5.82 -10.47
N ALA A 74 10.85 -6.58 -9.94
CA ALA A 74 9.50 -6.65 -10.51
C ALA A 74 8.75 -5.30 -10.42
N LEU A 75 8.93 -4.56 -9.34
CA LEU A 75 8.34 -3.23 -9.16
C LEU A 75 8.99 -2.20 -10.11
N VAL A 76 10.30 -2.26 -10.30
CA VAL A 76 11.02 -1.37 -11.23
C VAL A 76 10.57 -1.60 -12.66
N LEU A 77 10.32 -2.84 -13.07
CA LEU A 77 9.77 -3.17 -14.40
C LEU A 77 8.37 -2.55 -14.62
N LYS A 78 7.61 -2.35 -13.54
CA LYS A 78 6.31 -1.66 -13.56
C LYS A 78 6.42 -0.12 -13.48
N GLY A 79 7.64 0.42 -13.49
CA GLY A 79 7.90 1.86 -13.37
C GLY A 79 7.85 2.38 -11.93
N ILE A 80 7.72 1.51 -10.92
CA ILE A 80 7.73 1.91 -9.51
C ILE A 80 9.17 1.97 -9.03
N ARG A 81 9.62 3.15 -8.60
CA ARG A 81 10.98 3.35 -8.08
C ARG A 81 11.12 2.69 -6.70
N CYS A 82 11.61 1.46 -6.69
CA CYS A 82 11.85 0.68 -5.48
C CYS A 82 13.22 0.01 -5.54
N SER A 83 14.05 0.18 -4.51
CA SER A 83 15.32 -0.53 -4.35
C SER A 83 15.23 -1.61 -3.26
N PRO A 84 16.09 -2.65 -3.30
CA PRO A 84 16.15 -3.66 -2.24
C PRO A 84 16.34 -3.03 -0.85
N SER A 85 17.18 -2.00 -0.76
CA SER A 85 17.42 -1.26 0.49
C SER A 85 16.18 -0.53 1.01
N ASN A 86 15.36 0.03 0.11
CA ASN A 86 14.11 0.68 0.50
C ASN A 86 13.11 -0.33 1.09
N LEU A 87 13.05 -1.55 0.53
CA LEU A 87 12.24 -2.64 1.10
C LEU A 87 12.75 -3.06 2.48
N SER A 88 14.07 -3.16 2.68
CA SER A 88 14.64 -3.45 4.01
C SER A 88 14.27 -2.39 5.06
N LEU A 89 14.20 -1.12 4.68
CA LEU A 89 13.76 -0.04 5.59
C LEU A 89 12.28 -0.16 5.97
N ILE A 90 11.42 -0.56 5.03
CA ILE A 90 9.99 -0.80 5.28
C ILE A 90 9.81 -2.02 6.18
N ARG A 91 10.51 -3.12 5.87
CA ARG A 91 10.48 -4.38 6.63
C ARG A 91 10.99 -4.25 8.06
N SER A 92 11.88 -3.29 8.32
CA SER A 92 12.39 -3.00 9.66
C SER A 92 11.54 -1.96 10.42
N GLY A 93 10.48 -1.42 9.80
CA GLY A 93 9.66 -0.37 10.39
C GLY A 93 10.36 0.99 10.49
N ARG A 94 11.59 1.13 9.98
CA ARG A 94 12.30 2.42 9.91
C ARG A 94 11.64 3.38 8.89
N ARG A 95 10.85 2.83 7.97
CA ARG A 95 10.04 3.58 7.02
C ARG A 95 8.61 3.02 7.04
N ASP A 96 7.70 3.76 7.65
CA ASP A 96 6.29 3.41 7.84
C ASP A 96 5.33 4.15 6.89
N ASN A 97 5.83 5.16 6.16
CA ASN A 97 5.07 5.90 5.14
C ASN A 97 5.59 5.62 3.70
N PRO A 98 5.30 4.44 3.12
CA PRO A 98 5.52 4.18 1.70
C PRO A 98 4.52 4.96 0.83
N THR A 99 4.86 5.16 -0.44
CA THR A 99 3.90 5.73 -1.40
C THR A 99 2.75 4.75 -1.68
N ALA A 100 1.56 5.26 -1.96
CA ALA A 100 0.41 4.44 -2.33
C ALA A 100 0.72 3.53 -3.54
N ALA A 101 1.51 4.03 -4.51
CA ALA A 101 1.99 3.25 -5.65
C ALA A 101 2.84 2.03 -5.23
N LEU A 102 3.67 2.18 -4.19
CA LEU A 102 4.47 1.07 -3.68
C LEU A 102 3.60 0.03 -2.97
N ILE A 103 2.62 0.44 -2.17
CA ILE A 103 1.66 -0.47 -1.51
C ILE A 103 0.87 -1.25 -2.57
N ALA A 104 0.34 -0.55 -3.58
CA ALA A 104 -0.40 -1.18 -4.67
C ALA A 104 0.48 -2.17 -5.46
N GLY A 105 1.72 -1.78 -5.77
CA GLY A 105 2.66 -2.66 -6.45
C GLY A 105 3.03 -3.91 -5.64
N LEU A 106 3.22 -3.76 -4.31
CA LEU A 106 3.46 -4.88 -3.41
C LEU A 106 2.24 -5.82 -3.37
N ALA A 107 1.03 -5.27 -3.21
CA ALA A 107 -0.19 -6.04 -3.21
C ALA A 107 -0.34 -6.86 -4.51
N GLU A 108 -0.13 -6.21 -5.66
CA GLU A 108 -0.23 -6.85 -6.96
C GLU A 108 0.86 -7.91 -7.16
N PHE A 109 2.10 -7.65 -6.73
CA PHE A 109 3.20 -8.62 -6.82
C PHE A 109 2.90 -9.89 -6.02
N PHE A 110 2.43 -9.74 -4.78
CA PHE A 110 2.06 -10.87 -3.93
C PHE A 110 0.69 -11.48 -4.27
N GLN A 111 -0.01 -10.91 -5.26
CA GLN A 111 -1.37 -11.31 -5.66
C GLN A 111 -2.37 -11.24 -4.51
N VAL A 112 -2.25 -10.20 -3.68
CA VAL A 112 -3.16 -9.90 -2.57
C VAL A 112 -3.92 -8.60 -2.82
N THR A 113 -5.02 -8.39 -2.11
CA THR A 113 -5.73 -7.11 -2.15
C THR A 113 -4.95 -6.02 -1.39
N PRO A 114 -4.90 -4.76 -1.85
CA PRO A 114 -4.29 -3.66 -1.09
C PRO A 114 -4.90 -3.49 0.31
N MET A 115 -6.18 -3.85 0.49
CA MET A 115 -6.86 -3.85 1.78
C MET A 115 -6.17 -4.73 2.84
N TYR A 116 -5.34 -5.70 2.43
CA TYR A 116 -4.52 -6.51 3.31
C TYR A 116 -3.67 -5.69 4.28
N PHE A 117 -3.20 -4.50 3.88
CA PHE A 117 -2.36 -3.67 4.73
C PHE A 117 -3.14 -2.81 5.73
N PHE A 118 -4.46 -2.66 5.53
CA PHE A 118 -5.28 -1.71 6.27
C PHE A 118 -6.29 -2.40 7.18
N ASP A 119 -6.87 -3.53 6.75
CA ASP A 119 -7.95 -4.21 7.44
C ASP A 119 -7.46 -5.54 8.04
N PRO A 120 -7.54 -5.76 9.36
CA PRO A 120 -7.14 -7.01 9.99
C PRO A 120 -8.03 -8.20 9.60
N VAL A 121 -9.32 -8.00 9.35
CA VAL A 121 -10.25 -9.06 8.92
C VAL A 121 -9.88 -9.54 7.53
N VAL A 122 -9.59 -8.60 6.62
CA VAL A 122 -9.09 -8.93 5.28
C VAL A 122 -7.73 -9.63 5.37
N ALA A 123 -6.86 -9.21 6.29
CA ALA A 123 -5.57 -9.86 6.47
C ALA A 123 -5.70 -11.35 6.80
N THR A 124 -6.56 -11.71 7.75
CA THR A 124 -6.81 -13.12 8.08
C THR A 124 -7.34 -13.92 6.89
N GLN A 125 -8.26 -13.34 6.09
CA GLN A 125 -8.79 -14.02 4.90
C GLN A 125 -7.72 -14.23 3.82
N VAL A 126 -6.89 -13.22 3.59
CA VAL A 126 -5.78 -13.28 2.63
C VAL A 126 -4.73 -14.29 3.09
N GLU A 127 -4.42 -14.37 4.39
CA GLU A 127 -3.49 -15.36 4.93
C GLU A 127 -3.96 -16.79 4.67
N ALA A 128 -5.24 -17.08 4.96
CA ALA A 128 -5.82 -18.39 4.65
C ALA A 128 -5.79 -18.72 3.14
N TYR A 129 -6.00 -17.72 2.27
CA TYR A 129 -5.87 -17.86 0.83
C TYR A 129 -4.43 -18.15 0.39
N LEU A 130 -3.45 -17.45 0.97
CA LEU A 130 -2.03 -17.64 0.66
C LEU A 130 -1.57 -19.05 1.03
N ASP A 131 -2.00 -19.57 2.17
CA ASP A 131 -1.69 -20.94 2.60
C ASP A 131 -2.19 -21.97 1.58
N LEU A 132 -3.45 -21.87 1.15
CA LEU A 132 -4.01 -22.75 0.12
C LEU A 132 -3.27 -22.63 -1.21
N ARG A 133 -2.91 -21.41 -1.64
CA ARG A 133 -2.14 -21.18 -2.87
C ARG A 133 -0.76 -21.85 -2.79
N ASN A 134 -0.09 -21.73 -1.65
CA ASN A 134 1.22 -22.31 -1.41
C ASN A 134 1.20 -23.83 -1.42
N GLU A 135 0.20 -24.44 -0.77
CA GLU A 135 -0.01 -25.89 -0.80
C GLU A 135 -0.16 -26.40 -2.24
N ASN A 136 -0.96 -25.71 -3.05
CA ASN A 136 -1.14 -26.02 -4.46
C ASN A 136 0.17 -25.87 -5.26
N LEU A 137 0.94 -24.82 -5.02
CA LEU A 137 2.26 -24.61 -5.66
C LEU A 137 3.25 -25.74 -5.33
N ILE A 138 3.32 -26.14 -4.06
CA ILE A 138 4.19 -27.24 -3.62
C ILE A 138 3.74 -28.56 -4.27
N ALA A 139 2.43 -28.82 -4.34
CA ALA A 139 1.89 -30.00 -4.99
C ALA A 139 2.24 -30.02 -6.49
N GLN A 140 2.09 -28.90 -7.19
CA GLN A 140 2.46 -28.75 -8.60
C GLN A 140 3.96 -28.98 -8.83
N ALA A 141 4.82 -28.33 -8.03
CA ALA A 141 6.27 -28.51 -8.15
C ALA A 141 6.72 -29.96 -7.91
N ARG A 142 6.06 -30.68 -6.99
CA ARG A 142 6.28 -32.11 -6.77
C ARG A 142 5.84 -32.96 -7.96
N ALA A 143 4.69 -32.64 -8.56
CA ALA A 143 4.17 -33.34 -9.73
C ALA A 143 5.08 -33.17 -10.96
N THR A 144 5.57 -31.95 -11.23
CA THR A 144 6.48 -31.67 -12.36
C THR A 144 7.81 -32.40 -12.24
N ARG A 145 8.30 -32.66 -11.01
CA ARG A 145 9.57 -33.37 -10.78
C ARG A 145 9.45 -34.90 -10.90
N ALA A 146 8.24 -35.46 -10.89
CA ALA A 146 7.99 -36.90 -10.96
C ALA A 146 7.86 -37.43 -12.39
N VAL A 147 7.95 -36.56 -13.40
CA VAL A 147 7.89 -36.86 -14.85
C VAL A 147 9.29 -36.77 -15.44
#